data_AF-A0AA88V2Z6-F1
#
_entry.id   AF-A0AA88V2Z6-F1
#
_cell.length_a   1.000
_cell.length_b   1.000
_cell.length_c   1.000
_cell.angle_alpha   90.00
_cell.angle_beta   90.00
_cell.angle_gamma   90.00
#
_symmetry.space_group_name_H-M   'P 1'
#
loop_
_entity.id
_entity.type
_entity.pdbx_description
1 polymer ?
#
loop_
_entity_poly.entity_id
_entity_poly.type
_entity_poly.pdbx_seq_one_letter_code
_entity_poly.pdbx_strand_id
1 'polypeptide(L)'
;MSPPKMPKSKTVLSTAASVAASSAMLMQKIAKDFIPKEVQAYLFSSFYSLIHRLSSEFTIVIEEFQGLTLNQVFEAADIYSGTKVTPSTQRVQLGKSEEEKSVTIRVDQDKEIVDVFHDVQVTWILICTHVESNTIF
;
A
#
# COMPACT_ATOMS: atom_id res chain seq x y z
N MET A 1 17.96 18.57 -51.69
CA MET A 1 16.92 18.07 -50.76
C MET A 1 17.58 17.92 -49.40
N SER A 2 17.34 18.81 -48.42
CA SER A 2 17.93 18.69 -47.08
C SER A 2 17.21 17.60 -46.27
N PRO A 3 17.92 16.80 -45.44
CA PRO A 3 17.29 15.74 -44.67
C PRO A 3 16.35 16.32 -43.60
N PRO A 4 15.25 15.61 -43.26
CA PRO A 4 14.32 16.04 -42.24
C PRO A 4 15.04 16.19 -40.89
N LYS A 5 14.94 17.38 -40.29
CA LYS A 5 15.56 17.72 -39.01
C LYS A 5 14.81 16.99 -37.89
N MET A 6 15.24 15.78 -37.56
CA MET A 6 14.64 15.01 -36.47
C MET A 6 14.87 15.72 -35.13
N PRO A 7 13.83 15.87 -34.28
CA PRO A 7 14.01 16.45 -32.96
C PRO A 7 15.00 15.59 -32.16
N LYS A 8 15.93 16.25 -31.47
CA LYS A 8 16.95 15.58 -30.67
C LYS A 8 16.25 14.72 -29.62
N SER A 9 16.68 13.47 -29.44
CA SER A 9 16.07 12.49 -28.51
C SER A 9 15.89 13.04 -27.08
N LYS A 10 16.83 13.87 -26.60
CA LYS A 10 16.75 14.57 -25.31
C LYS A 10 15.53 15.50 -25.19
N THR A 11 15.13 16.13 -26.29
CA THR A 11 13.96 17.02 -26.34
C THR A 11 12.67 16.20 -26.23
N VAL A 12 12.56 15.09 -26.97
CA VAL A 12 11.38 14.22 -26.91
C VAL A 12 11.23 13.59 -25.52
N LEU A 13 12.32 13.12 -24.91
CA LEU A 13 12.32 12.58 -23.56
C LEU A 13 11.92 13.64 -22.51
N SER A 14 12.47 14.86 -22.63
CA SER A 14 12.12 15.96 -21.72
C SER A 14 10.66 16.37 -21.84
N THR A 15 10.12 16.43 -23.06
CA THR A 15 8.70 16.71 -23.29
C THR A 15 7.82 15.58 -22.72
N ALA A 16 8.16 14.31 -22.97
CA ALA A 16 7.42 13.17 -22.41
C ALA A 16 7.46 13.16 -20.87
N ALA A 17 8.63 13.41 -20.27
CA ALA A 17 8.77 13.51 -18.83
C ALA A 17 7.98 14.68 -18.24
N SER A 18 7.97 15.84 -18.91
CA SER A 18 7.22 17.03 -18.46
C SER A 18 5.71 16.79 -18.50
N VAL A 19 5.21 16.12 -19.56
CA VAL A 19 3.80 15.74 -19.69
C VAL A 19 3.41 14.69 -18.65
N ALA A 20 4.26 13.69 -18.42
CA ALA A 20 4.02 12.69 -17.39
C ALA A 20 4.01 13.32 -15.99
N ALA A 21 4.95 14.21 -15.70
CA ALA A 21 5.04 14.91 -14.42
C ALA A 21 3.82 15.82 -14.18
N SER A 22 3.40 16.61 -15.17
CA SER A 22 2.23 17.46 -15.05
C SER A 22 0.94 16.65 -14.88
N SER A 23 0.81 15.54 -15.62
CA SER A 23 -0.34 14.64 -15.50
C SER A 23 -0.39 13.98 -14.13
N ALA A 24 0.75 13.50 -13.61
CA ALA A 24 0.84 12.92 -12.27
C ALA A 24 0.51 13.95 -11.18
N MET A 25 0.99 15.19 -11.30
CA MET A 25 0.66 16.28 -10.37
C MET A 25 -0.83 16.61 -10.38
N LEU A 26 -1.46 16.65 -11.56
CA LEU A 26 -2.90 16.88 -11.67
C LEU A 26 -3.69 15.72 -11.07
N MET A 27 -3.30 14.48 -11.35
CA MET A 27 -3.95 13.30 -10.78
C MET A 27 -3.80 13.22 -9.27
N GLN A 28 -2.62 13.53 -8.71
CA GLN A 28 -2.43 13.63 -7.26
C GLN A 28 -3.29 14.73 -6.65
N LYS A 29 -3.42 15.87 -7.32
CA LYS A 29 -4.25 16.98 -6.86
C LYS A 29 -5.73 16.61 -6.86
N ILE A 30 -6.23 16.01 -7.96
CA ILE A 30 -7.60 15.52 -8.05
C ILE A 30 -7.82 14.38 -7.04
N ALA A 31 -6.88 13.45 -6.89
CA ALA A 31 -6.99 12.37 -5.94
C ALA A 31 -7.11 12.88 -4.49
N LYS A 32 -6.33 13.90 -4.15
CA LYS A 32 -6.32 14.52 -2.82
C LYS A 32 -7.56 15.38 -2.57
N ASP A 33 -8.04 16.10 -3.59
CA ASP A 33 -9.11 17.10 -3.43
C ASP A 33 -10.52 16.54 -3.75
N PHE A 34 -10.63 15.45 -4.51
CA PHE A 34 -11.90 14.99 -5.08
C PHE A 34 -12.23 13.51 -4.91
N ILE A 35 -11.31 12.63 -4.51
CA ILE A 35 -11.66 11.21 -4.30
C ILE A 35 -12.26 11.07 -2.90
N PRO A 36 -13.58 10.95 -2.77
CA PRO A 36 -14.24 10.83 -1.48
C PRO A 36 -13.91 9.48 -0.86
N LYS A 37 -14.04 9.38 0.47
CA LYS A 37 -13.74 8.17 1.25
C LYS A 37 -14.51 6.95 0.76
N GLU A 38 -15.73 7.17 0.32
CA GLU A 38 -16.63 6.15 -0.24
C GLU A 38 -16.03 5.53 -1.50
N VAL A 39 -15.35 6.33 -2.33
CA VAL A 39 -14.67 5.84 -3.53
C VAL A 39 -13.42 5.06 -3.15
N GLN A 40 -12.68 5.44 -2.10
CA GLN A 40 -11.54 4.65 -1.63
C GLN A 40 -12.00 3.27 -1.10
N ALA A 41 -13.05 3.24 -0.27
CA ALA A 41 -13.64 2.00 0.21
C ALA A 41 -14.17 1.12 -0.94
N TYR A 42 -14.79 1.74 -1.95
CA TYR A 42 -15.24 1.05 -3.16
C TYR A 42 -14.08 0.50 -4.00
N LEU A 43 -13.01 1.29 -4.20
CA LEU A 43 -11.81 0.85 -4.91
C LEU A 43 -11.13 -0.30 -4.17
N PHE A 44 -11.12 -0.26 -2.83
CA PHE A 44 -10.56 -1.32 -2.00
C PHE A 44 -11.38 -2.61 -2.08
N SER A 45 -12.70 -2.52 -1.88
CA SER A 45 -13.61 -3.66 -2.06
C SER A 45 -13.53 -4.23 -3.48
N SER A 46 -13.39 -3.36 -4.48
CA SER A 46 -13.23 -3.76 -5.88
C SER A 46 -11.88 -4.45 -6.11
N PHE A 47 -10.78 -3.92 -5.58
CA PHE A 47 -9.46 -4.54 -5.65
C PHE A 47 -9.43 -5.91 -4.96
N TYR A 48 -10.03 -6.01 -3.78
CA TYR A 48 -10.19 -7.27 -3.06
C TYR A 48 -11.05 -8.27 -3.82
N SER A 49 -12.19 -7.83 -4.37
CA SER A 49 -13.07 -8.65 -5.22
C SER A 49 -12.37 -9.12 -6.49
N LEU A 50 -11.53 -8.27 -7.09
CA LEU A 50 -10.72 -8.62 -8.26
C LEU A 50 -9.64 -9.64 -7.92
N ILE A 51 -8.91 -9.46 -6.82
CA ILE A 51 -7.94 -10.47 -6.33
C ILE A 51 -8.65 -11.80 -6.05
N HIS A 52 -9.79 -11.76 -5.36
CA HIS A 52 -10.53 -12.96 -5.00
C HIS A 52 -11.14 -13.67 -6.24
N ARG A 53 -11.54 -12.92 -7.27
CA ARG A 53 -12.01 -13.49 -8.54
C ARG A 53 -10.89 -14.09 -9.38
N LEU A 54 -9.66 -13.61 -9.21
CA LEU A 54 -8.51 -14.01 -10.01
C LEU A 54 -7.64 -15.06 -9.29
N SER A 55 -7.84 -15.27 -7.98
CA SER A 55 -7.05 -16.20 -7.17
C SER A 55 -7.88 -17.42 -6.73
N SER A 56 -7.23 -18.60 -6.70
CA SER A 56 -7.75 -19.80 -6.03
C SER A 56 -7.25 -19.93 -4.58
N GLU A 57 -6.56 -18.90 -4.08
CA GLU A 57 -5.98 -18.89 -2.75
C GLU A 57 -7.02 -18.60 -1.67
N PHE A 58 -6.82 -19.19 -0.51
CA PHE A 58 -7.60 -18.94 0.68
C PHE A 58 -7.10 -17.67 1.39
N THR A 59 -7.97 -16.69 1.58
CA THR A 59 -7.62 -15.40 2.20
C THR A 59 -8.31 -15.25 3.56
N ILE A 60 -7.54 -14.90 4.59
CA ILE A 60 -8.04 -14.49 5.90
C ILE A 60 -7.91 -12.98 6.02
N VAL A 61 -8.99 -12.30 6.43
CA VAL A 61 -8.98 -10.87 6.72
C VAL A 61 -9.03 -10.69 8.23
N ILE A 62 -8.09 -9.91 8.77
CA ILE A 62 -7.99 -9.60 10.20
C ILE A 62 -8.16 -8.10 10.35
N GLU A 63 -9.29 -7.66 10.91
CA GLU A 63 -9.56 -6.24 11.15
C GLU A 63 -8.76 -5.72 12.35
N GLU A 64 -8.28 -4.48 12.28
CA GLU A 64 -7.52 -3.81 13.35
C GLU A 64 -8.34 -3.70 14.65
N PHE A 65 -9.63 -3.42 14.51
CA PHE A 65 -10.54 -3.27 15.63
C PHE A 65 -11.66 -4.31 15.54
N GLN A 66 -12.01 -4.89 16.69
CA GLN A 66 -13.24 -5.64 16.86
C GLN A 66 -14.20 -4.76 17.67
N GLY A 67 -15.00 -3.95 16.99
CA GLY A 67 -15.81 -2.90 17.62
C GLY A 67 -14.93 -1.72 18.07
N LEU A 68 -14.91 -1.42 19.37
CA LEU A 68 -14.11 -0.32 19.94
C LEU A 68 -12.78 -0.78 20.55
N THR A 69 -12.49 -2.08 20.51
CA THR A 69 -11.29 -2.67 21.09
C THR A 69 -10.34 -3.12 19.99
N LEU A 70 -9.04 -2.94 20.22
CA LEU A 70 -8.00 -3.46 19.34
C LEU A 70 -8.12 -4.99 19.27
N ASN A 71 -8.06 -5.52 18.06
CA ASN A 71 -8.08 -6.95 17.83
C ASN A 71 -6.70 -7.54 18.15
N GLN A 72 -6.64 -8.41 19.16
CA GLN A 72 -5.39 -9.07 19.56
C GLN A 72 -4.79 -9.94 18.45
N VAL A 73 -5.63 -10.49 17.57
CA VAL A 73 -5.16 -11.27 16.41
C VAL A 73 -4.46 -10.36 15.40
N PHE A 74 -4.96 -9.12 15.24
CA PHE A 74 -4.30 -8.12 14.40
C PHE A 74 -2.95 -7.73 14.97
N GLU A 75 -2.90 -7.40 16.25
CA GLU A 75 -1.67 -7.02 16.94
C GLU A 75 -0.61 -8.13 16.84
N ALA A 76 -1.00 -9.38 17.10
CA ALA A 76 -0.10 -10.52 16.98
C ALA A 76 0.39 -10.73 15.53
N ALA A 77 -0.48 -10.56 14.53
CA ALA A 77 -0.13 -10.71 13.11
C ALA A 77 0.81 -9.59 12.62
N ASP A 78 0.57 -8.34 13.04
CA ASP A 78 1.44 -7.19 12.72
C ASP A 78 2.85 -7.42 13.28
N ILE A 79 2.96 -7.83 14.55
CA ILE A 79 4.25 -8.15 15.18
C ILE A 79 4.92 -9.34 14.47
N TYR A 80 4.19 -10.44 14.24
CA TYR A 80 4.73 -11.65 13.61
C TYR A 80 5.24 -11.37 12.19
N SER A 81 4.44 -10.72 11.35
CA SER A 81 4.81 -10.40 9.97
C SER A 81 6.04 -9.48 9.92
N GLY A 82 6.17 -8.55 10.87
CA GLY A 82 7.37 -7.73 11.07
C GLY A 82 8.65 -8.54 11.28
N THR A 83 8.57 -9.71 11.93
CA THR A 83 9.72 -10.63 12.09
C THR A 83 10.12 -11.35 10.81
N LYS A 84 9.23 -11.38 9.81
CA LYS A 84 9.42 -12.05 8.52
C LYS A 84 9.88 -11.12 7.41
N VAL A 85 10.16 -9.86 7.74
CA VAL A 85 10.82 -8.92 6.83
C VAL A 85 12.14 -9.49 6.34
N THR A 86 12.31 -9.55 5.03
CA THR A 86 13.58 -9.90 4.38
C THR A 86 14.23 -8.66 3.78
N PRO A 87 15.54 -8.68 3.44
CA PRO A 87 16.18 -7.57 2.72
C PRO A 87 15.54 -7.25 1.35
N SER A 88 14.73 -8.17 0.81
CA SER A 88 13.93 -7.95 -0.40
C SER A 88 12.62 -7.22 -0.15
N THR A 89 12.18 -7.08 1.11
CA THR A 89 11.01 -6.28 1.48
C THR A 89 11.32 -4.81 1.18
N GLN A 90 10.57 -4.23 0.24
CA GLN A 90 10.91 -2.94 -0.40
C GLN A 90 10.95 -1.76 0.58
N ARG A 91 10.15 -1.81 1.65
CA ARG A 91 10.09 -0.75 2.67
C ARG A 91 9.54 -1.32 3.98
N VAL A 92 10.11 -0.88 5.10
CA VAL A 92 9.66 -1.22 6.45
C VAL A 92 9.50 0.03 7.29
N GLN A 93 8.54 0.00 8.20
CA GLN A 93 8.34 1.03 9.21
C GLN A 93 9.09 0.62 10.47
N LEU A 94 9.88 1.55 11.04
CA LEU A 94 10.57 1.34 12.31
C LEU A 94 9.88 2.17 13.38
N GLY A 95 9.52 1.53 14.48
CA GLY A 95 8.95 2.17 15.67
C GLY A 95 9.74 1.81 16.91
N LYS A 96 9.75 2.71 17.90
CA LYS A 96 10.25 2.42 19.25
C LYS A 96 9.41 3.23 20.24
N SER A 97 8.64 2.56 21.08
CA SER A 97 7.96 3.20 22.20
C SER A 97 8.92 3.44 23.37
N GLU A 98 8.62 4.41 24.24
CA GLU A 98 9.44 4.76 25.42
C GLU A 98 9.53 3.59 26.42
N GLU A 99 8.52 2.71 26.43
CA GLU A 99 8.44 1.51 27.27
C GLU A 99 9.10 0.27 26.62
N GLU A 100 9.41 0.29 25.32
CA GLU A 100 9.96 -0.85 24.59
C GLU A 100 11.50 -0.80 24.51
N LYS A 101 12.16 -1.86 24.99
CA LYS A 101 13.64 -1.99 24.94
C LYS A 101 14.18 -2.21 23.53
N SER A 102 13.37 -2.73 22.60
CA SER A 102 13.76 -3.08 21.23
C SER A 102 13.03 -2.23 20.19
N VAL A 103 13.64 -2.06 19.01
CA VAL A 103 13.01 -1.42 17.86
C VAL A 103 12.01 -2.42 17.25
N THR A 104 10.76 -2.00 17.10
CA THR A 104 9.70 -2.76 16.44
C THR A 104 9.78 -2.49 14.94
N ILE A 105 9.95 -3.54 14.16
CA ILE A 105 9.96 -3.48 12.69
C ILE A 105 8.56 -3.89 12.22
N ARG A 106 7.91 -3.01 11.48
CA ARG A 106 6.59 -3.21 10.89
C ARG A 106 6.68 -3.18 9.37
N VAL A 107 5.75 -3.84 8.72
CA VAL A 107 5.62 -3.80 7.26
C VAL A 107 5.13 -2.41 6.86
N ASP A 108 5.74 -1.79 5.85
CA ASP A 108 5.19 -0.56 5.28
C ASP A 108 3.86 -0.87 4.58
N GLN A 109 2.98 0.12 4.55
CA GLN A 109 1.64 -0.03 3.97
C GLN A 109 1.69 -0.56 2.51
N ASP A 110 0.77 -1.48 2.18
CA ASP A 110 0.57 -2.05 0.85
C ASP A 110 1.80 -2.80 0.31
N LYS A 111 2.67 -3.30 1.21
CA LYS A 111 3.79 -4.17 0.86
C LYS A 111 3.50 -5.62 1.22
N GLU A 112 3.94 -6.49 0.31
CA GLU A 112 3.82 -7.93 0.45
C GLU A 112 5.04 -8.49 1.20
N ILE A 113 4.78 -9.36 2.18
CA ILE A 113 5.79 -10.23 2.80
C ILE A 113 5.43 -11.67 2.51
N VAL A 114 6.38 -12.40 1.93
CA VAL A 114 6.25 -13.84 1.69
C VAL A 114 6.97 -14.59 2.81
N ASP A 115 6.24 -15.44 3.52
CA ASP A 115 6.73 -16.33 4.56
C ASP A 115 6.49 -17.80 4.15
N VAL A 116 7.23 -18.71 4.77
CA VAL A 116 6.96 -20.15 4.71
C VAL A 116 6.77 -20.64 6.14
N PHE A 117 5.53 -21.02 6.48
CA PHE A 117 5.17 -21.52 7.79
C PHE A 117 4.78 -22.99 7.67
N HIS A 118 5.56 -23.89 8.26
CA HIS A 118 5.35 -25.34 8.17
C HIS A 118 5.14 -25.83 6.72
N ASP A 119 6.05 -25.43 5.83
CA ASP A 119 6.03 -25.75 4.38
C ASP A 119 4.85 -25.18 3.58
N VAL A 120 4.02 -24.32 4.20
CA VAL A 120 2.97 -23.58 3.53
C VAL A 120 3.46 -22.16 3.25
N GLN A 121 3.41 -21.75 1.98
CA GLN A 121 3.66 -20.37 1.60
C GLN A 121 2.51 -19.48 2.06
N VAL A 122 2.83 -18.43 2.81
CA VAL A 122 1.87 -17.45 3.31
C VAL A 122 2.31 -16.07 2.86
N THR A 123 1.37 -15.34 2.26
CA THR A 123 1.56 -13.94 1.88
C THR A 123 0.85 -13.04 2.89
N TRP A 124 1.61 -12.12 3.48
CA TRP A 124 1.12 -11.09 4.40
C TRP A 124 1.08 -9.74 3.71
N ILE A 125 -0.04 -9.02 3.85
CA ILE A 125 -0.23 -7.67 3.32
C ILE A 125 -0.86 -6.82 4.42
N LEU A 126 -0.17 -5.76 4.84
CA LEU A 126 -0.73 -4.76 5.74
C LEU A 126 -1.41 -3.66 4.92
N ILE A 127 -2.69 -3.44 5.20
CA ILE A 127 -3.52 -2.48 4.48
C ILE A 127 -3.97 -1.42 5.47
N CYS A 128 -3.56 -0.18 5.25
CA CYS A 128 -4.05 0.96 6.03
C CYS A 128 -5.08 1.73 5.22
N THR A 129 -6.25 1.95 5.79
CA THR A 129 -7.27 2.81 5.17
C THR A 129 -7.41 4.08 5.99
N HIS A 130 -7.40 5.23 5.32
CA HIS A 130 -7.59 6.50 6.02
C HIS A 130 -9.08 6.67 6.34
N VAL A 131 -9.48 6.45 7.59
CA VAL A 131 -10.84 6.76 8.07
C VAL A 131 -10.90 8.23 8.46
N GLU A 132 -11.85 9.02 7.92
CA GLU A 132 -12.02 10.41 8.34
C GLU A 132 -13.04 10.37 9.45
N SER A 133 -12.69 10.97 10.58
CA SER A 133 -13.66 11.28 11.61
C SER A 133 -14.67 12.23 11.01
N ASN A 134 -15.85 11.72 10.67
CA ASN A 134 -16.96 12.56 10.30
C ASN A 134 -17.41 13.28 11.59
N THR A 135 -16.86 14.46 11.85
CA THR A 135 -17.27 15.30 12.98
C THR A 135 -18.69 15.77 12.73
N ILE A 136 -19.66 15.02 13.26
CA ILE A 136 -21.03 15.48 13.39
C ILE A 136 -21.09 16.20 14.74
N PHE A 137 -21.34 17.51 14.67
CA PHE A 137 -21.60 18.39 15.81
C PHE A 137 -22.82 17.96 16.61
#